data_AF-A0A7Y5M713-F1
#
_entry.id   AF-A0A7Y5M713-F1
#
_cell.length_a   1.000
_cell.length_b   1.000
_cell.length_c   1.000
_cell.angle_alpha   90.00
_cell.angle_beta   90.00
_cell.angle_gamma   90.00
#
_symmetry.space_group_name_H-M   'P 1'
#
loop_
_entity.id
_entity.type
_entity.pdbx_description
1 polymer ?
#
loop_
_entity_poly.entity_id
_entity_poly.type
_entity_poly.pdbx_seq_one_letter_code
_entity_poly.pdbx_strand_id
1 'polypeptide(L)'
;MKVAIVGSGISGLAAAHALRGHAHITLYEAGPYFGGHTHTVDVTLPTPQGPVTHGVDTGFLVFNERTYPQLIRLLAELGVETSKSDMSFSVQVPGARRGGAIEWSGTSLATVFAQPGNLASPRFLGMLADLLRFNALATRLANDHHDVALMQPLGDFLNQHRFGEAFRDWYLLPMLGCIWSCPTDQMLQFP
;
A
#
# COMPACT_ATOMS: atom_id res chain seq x y z
N MET A 1 -15.28 -7.56 35.96
CA MET A 1 -15.13 -6.28 35.24
C MET A 1 -16.01 -6.27 34.00
N LYS A 2 -16.69 -5.15 33.68
CA LYS A 2 -17.51 -4.99 32.46
C LYS A 2 -16.81 -4.00 31.53
N VAL A 3 -16.69 -4.33 30.24
CA VAL A 3 -15.99 -3.51 29.25
C VAL A 3 -16.90 -3.31 28.05
N ALA A 4 -17.08 -2.06 27.63
CA ALA A 4 -17.70 -1.71 26.36
C ALA A 4 -16.62 -1.37 25.33
N ILE A 5 -16.71 -1.97 24.15
CA ILE A 5 -15.85 -1.68 23.00
C ILE A 5 -16.75 -1.07 21.92
N VAL A 6 -16.39 0.12 21.42
CA VAL A 6 -17.16 0.83 20.38
C VAL A 6 -16.36 0.78 19.09
N GLY A 7 -16.92 0.12 18.07
CA GLY A 7 -16.30 -0.21 16.81
C GLY A 7 -15.78 -1.65 16.79
N SER A 8 -16.20 -2.41 15.77
CA SER A 8 -15.77 -3.80 15.52
C SER A 8 -14.76 -3.89 14.37
N GLY A 9 -13.99 -2.83 14.12
CA GLY A 9 -12.80 -2.91 13.28
C GLY A 9 -11.74 -3.83 13.88
N ILE A 10 -10.64 -4.03 13.15
CA ILE A 10 -9.54 -4.92 13.58
C ILE A 10 -9.04 -4.63 15.00
N SER A 11 -8.95 -3.36 15.41
CA SER A 11 -8.53 -2.96 16.76
C SER A 11 -9.53 -3.36 17.84
N GLY A 12 -10.82 -3.14 17.60
CA GLY A 12 -11.90 -3.50 18.52
C GLY A 12 -12.03 -5.01 18.68
N LEU A 13 -11.98 -5.75 17.56
CA LEU A 13 -12.01 -7.21 17.57
C LEU A 13 -10.76 -7.80 18.24
N ALA A 14 -9.57 -7.26 17.99
CA ALA A 14 -8.35 -7.68 18.66
C ALA A 14 -8.41 -7.43 20.17
N ALA A 15 -8.93 -6.28 20.60
CA ALA A 15 -9.14 -5.98 22.02
C ALA A 15 -10.15 -6.95 22.66
N ALA A 16 -11.27 -7.22 21.98
CA ALA A 16 -12.26 -8.19 22.44
C ALA A 16 -11.65 -9.60 22.55
N HIS A 17 -10.85 -10.00 21.55
CA HIS A 17 -10.15 -11.27 21.52
C HIS A 17 -9.16 -11.39 22.68
N ALA A 18 -8.35 -10.37 22.94
CA ALA A 18 -7.37 -10.38 24.03
C ALA A 18 -8.02 -10.40 25.42
N LEU A 19 -9.20 -9.79 25.59
CA LEU A 19 -9.93 -9.72 26.87
C LEU A 19 -10.85 -10.93 27.11
N ARG A 20 -10.95 -11.87 26.16
CA ARG A 20 -11.81 -13.05 26.27
C ARG A 20 -11.48 -13.83 27.56
N GLY A 21 -12.50 -14.12 28.37
CA GLY A 21 -12.33 -14.82 29.66
C GLY A 21 -11.81 -13.96 30.82
N HIS A 22 -11.39 -12.72 30.57
CA HIS A 22 -10.91 -11.79 31.61
C HIS A 22 -11.94 -10.71 31.97
N ALA A 23 -12.88 -10.40 31.08
CA ALA A 23 -13.93 -9.42 31.31
C ALA A 23 -15.27 -9.84 30.66
N HIS A 24 -16.36 -9.25 31.15
CA HIS A 24 -17.65 -9.29 30.46
C HIS A 24 -17.68 -8.19 29.41
N ILE A 25 -17.57 -8.57 28.14
CA ILE A 25 -17.39 -7.64 27.01
C ILE A 25 -18.73 -7.37 26.32
N THR A 26 -18.98 -6.12 25.96
CA THR A 26 -20.06 -5.71 25.06
C THR A 26 -19.45 -4.93 23.90
N LEU A 27 -19.65 -5.41 22.68
CA LEU A 27 -19.15 -4.79 21.45
C LEU A 27 -20.30 -4.07 20.74
N TYR A 28 -20.08 -2.80 20.38
CA TYR A 28 -21.02 -1.99 19.62
C TYR A 28 -20.45 -1.73 18.23
N GLU A 29 -21.20 -2.08 17.19
CA GLU A 29 -20.87 -1.81 15.79
C GLU A 29 -22.01 -0.99 15.16
N ALA A 30 -21.65 0.01 14.36
CA ALA A 30 -22.61 0.85 13.65
C ALA A 30 -23.06 0.24 12.32
N GLY A 31 -22.16 -0.50 11.65
CA GLY A 31 -22.42 -1.20 10.40
C GLY A 31 -23.13 -2.55 10.57
N PRO A 32 -23.51 -3.19 9.45
CA PRO A 32 -24.22 -4.47 9.48
C PRO A 32 -23.29 -5.69 9.61
N TYR A 33 -21.97 -5.49 9.70
CA TYR A 33 -20.97 -6.56 9.76
C TYR A 33 -19.76 -6.14 10.62
N PHE A 34 -18.96 -7.11 11.06
CA PHE A 34 -17.72 -6.87 11.79
C PHE A 34 -16.51 -6.78 10.86
N GLY A 35 -15.53 -5.96 11.21
CA GLY A 35 -14.25 -5.83 10.51
C GLY A 35 -13.93 -4.41 10.03
N GLY A 36 -14.94 -3.56 9.83
CA GLY A 36 -14.73 -2.23 9.27
C GLY A 36 -14.05 -2.33 7.90
N HIS A 37 -12.87 -1.74 7.72
CA HIS A 37 -12.13 -1.81 6.45
C HIS A 37 -11.61 -3.21 6.08
N THR A 38 -11.60 -4.19 7.00
CA THR A 38 -11.33 -5.59 6.61
C THR A 38 -12.62 -6.16 6.03
N HIS A 39 -12.78 -6.03 4.70
CA HIS A 39 -14.02 -6.34 4.00
C HIS A 39 -13.77 -7.28 2.83
N THR A 40 -14.34 -8.48 2.93
CA THR A 40 -14.31 -9.54 1.92
C THR A 40 -15.71 -9.69 1.32
N VAL A 41 -15.81 -9.71 0.00
CA VAL A 41 -17.09 -9.94 -0.71
C VAL A 41 -17.03 -11.28 -1.45
N ASP A 42 -18.13 -12.02 -1.42
CA ASP A 42 -18.24 -13.26 -2.18
C ASP A 42 -18.55 -12.95 -3.66
N VAL A 43 -17.73 -13.48 -4.55
CA VAL A 43 -17.89 -13.37 -6.01
C VAL A 43 -18.03 -14.75 -6.61
N THR A 44 -19.16 -15.01 -7.25
CA THR A 44 -19.42 -16.26 -7.97
C THR A 44 -19.13 -16.10 -9.46
N LEU A 45 -18.20 -16.89 -9.98
CA LEU A 45 -17.81 -16.90 -11.39
C LEU A 45 -18.22 -18.22 -12.06
N PRO A 46 -18.71 -18.20 -13.31
CA PRO A 46 -18.95 -19.41 -14.07
C PRO A 46 -17.62 -20.05 -14.48
N THR A 47 -17.48 -21.35 -14.28
CA THR A 47 -16.34 -22.15 -14.77
C THR A 47 -16.83 -23.33 -15.61
N PRO A 48 -15.97 -23.99 -16.40
CA PRO A 48 -16.34 -25.21 -17.13
C PRO A 48 -16.86 -26.35 -16.25
N GLN A 49 -16.56 -26.33 -14.94
CA GLN A 49 -16.99 -27.32 -13.95
C GLN A 49 -18.23 -26.88 -13.15
N GLY A 50 -18.78 -25.70 -13.44
CA GLY A 50 -19.92 -25.08 -12.73
C GLY A 50 -19.56 -23.74 -12.08
N PRO A 51 -20.50 -23.06 -11.43
CA PRO A 51 -20.23 -21.82 -10.69
C PRO A 51 -19.29 -22.07 -9.50
N VAL A 52 -18.30 -21.21 -9.31
CA VAL A 52 -17.36 -21.24 -8.18
C VAL A 52 -17.39 -19.89 -7.47
N THR A 53 -17.50 -19.90 -6.14
CA THR A 53 -17.49 -18.69 -5.31
C THR A 53 -16.13 -18.49 -4.64
N HIS A 54 -15.61 -17.27 -4.73
CA HIS A 54 -14.38 -16.84 -4.07
C HIS A 54 -14.64 -15.60 -3.22
N GLY A 55 -14.02 -15.53 -2.04
CA GLY A 55 -13.94 -14.29 -1.28
C GLY A 55 -12.91 -13.36 -1.91
N VAL A 56 -13.29 -12.10 -2.12
CA VAL A 56 -12.45 -11.04 -2.69
C VAL A 56 -12.33 -9.92 -1.67
N ASP A 57 -11.11 -9.68 -1.20
CA ASP A 57 -10.81 -8.59 -0.29
C ASP A 57 -10.84 -7.25 -1.03
N THR A 58 -11.51 -6.26 -0.46
CA THR A 58 -11.74 -4.94 -1.07
C THR A 58 -11.14 -3.78 -0.28
N GLY A 59 -10.69 -4.04 0.95
CA GLY A 59 -10.05 -3.05 1.81
C GLY A 59 -8.65 -3.48 2.22
N PHE A 60 -8.51 -4.17 3.34
CA PHE A 60 -7.22 -4.74 3.74
C PHE A 60 -6.95 -6.04 2.99
N LEU A 61 -5.93 -6.07 2.11
CA LEU A 61 -5.64 -7.22 1.25
C LEU A 61 -4.37 -8.01 1.64
N VAL A 62 -3.36 -7.35 2.22
CA VAL A 62 -2.04 -7.96 2.43
C VAL A 62 -1.38 -7.50 3.73
N PHE A 63 -0.53 -8.37 4.28
CA PHE A 63 0.37 -8.06 5.40
C PHE A 63 1.79 -8.52 5.07
N ASN A 64 2.78 -8.06 5.86
CA ASN A 64 4.15 -8.54 5.78
C ASN A 64 4.70 -8.95 7.14
N GLU A 65 5.67 -9.87 7.13
CA GLU A 65 6.23 -10.50 8.34
C GLU A 65 6.93 -9.52 9.28
N ARG A 66 7.51 -8.45 8.75
CA ARG A 66 8.29 -7.49 9.53
C ARG A 66 7.41 -6.54 10.32
N THR A 67 6.33 -6.03 9.72
CA THR A 67 5.50 -4.98 10.34
C THR A 67 4.24 -5.52 11.02
N TYR A 68 3.87 -6.80 10.80
CA TYR A 68 2.64 -7.40 11.32
C TYR A 68 2.82 -8.64 12.21
N PRO A 69 3.80 -8.71 13.13
CA PRO A 69 4.05 -9.92 13.93
C PRO A 69 2.84 -10.34 14.79
N GLN A 70 2.08 -9.37 15.31
CA GLN A 70 0.91 -9.66 16.15
C GLN A 70 -0.29 -10.20 15.35
N LEU A 71 -0.50 -9.68 14.12
CA LEU A 71 -1.55 -10.18 13.24
C LEU A 71 -1.23 -11.61 12.79
N ILE A 72 0.02 -11.89 12.42
CA ILE A 72 0.45 -13.25 12.02
C ILE A 72 0.21 -14.24 13.16
N ARG A 73 0.56 -13.85 14.38
CA ARG A 73 0.28 -14.66 15.56
C ARG A 73 -1.22 -14.93 15.73
N LEU A 74 -2.06 -13.89 15.60
CA LEU A 74 -3.51 -14.04 15.68
C LEU A 74 -4.05 -14.99 14.61
N LEU A 75 -3.62 -14.84 13.35
CA LEU A 75 -4.03 -15.71 12.25
C LEU A 75 -3.63 -17.18 12.53
N ALA A 76 -2.42 -17.41 13.05
CA ALA A 76 -1.97 -18.74 13.44
C ALA A 76 -2.79 -19.33 14.60
N GLU A 77 -3.11 -18.53 15.63
CA GLU A 77 -3.97 -18.94 16.74
C GLU A 77 -5.40 -19.29 16.28
N LEU A 78 -5.89 -18.63 15.23
CA LEU A 78 -7.18 -18.89 14.60
C LEU A 78 -7.14 -20.00 13.54
N GLY A 79 -5.95 -20.51 13.20
CA GLY A 79 -5.78 -21.52 12.15
C GLY A 79 -6.09 -21.01 10.73
N VAL A 80 -5.94 -19.70 10.49
CA VAL A 80 -6.17 -19.10 9.17
C VAL A 80 -4.98 -19.35 8.26
N GLU A 81 -5.23 -19.99 7.12
CA GLU A 81 -4.21 -20.23 6.10
C GLU A 81 -3.84 -18.93 5.38
N THR A 82 -2.56 -18.81 5.01
CA THR A 82 -2.03 -17.63 4.31
C THR A 82 -1.32 -18.06 3.04
N SER A 83 -1.50 -17.29 1.96
CA SER A 83 -0.79 -17.52 0.70
C SER A 83 0.20 -16.40 0.43
N LYS A 84 1.30 -16.73 -0.25
CA LYS A 84 2.25 -15.72 -0.73
C LYS A 84 1.63 -14.97 -1.89
N SER A 85 1.66 -13.64 -1.82
CA SER A 85 1.25 -12.74 -2.89
C SER A 85 2.44 -11.90 -3.35
N ASP A 86 2.52 -11.63 -4.65
CA ASP A 86 3.49 -10.72 -5.24
C ASP A 86 2.88 -9.32 -5.32
N MET A 87 3.43 -8.39 -4.54
CA MET A 87 3.07 -6.97 -4.55
C MET A 87 3.85 -6.20 -5.63
N SER A 88 3.87 -6.76 -6.83
CA SER A 88 4.54 -6.14 -7.98
C SER A 88 3.90 -4.81 -8.36
N PHE A 89 4.71 -3.91 -8.91
CA PHE A 89 4.27 -2.59 -9.34
C PHE A 89 4.51 -2.40 -10.83
N SER A 90 3.49 -1.92 -11.53
CA SER A 90 3.56 -1.44 -12.91
C SER A 90 2.82 -0.12 -13.02
N VAL A 91 3.30 0.73 -13.93
CA VAL A 91 2.72 2.05 -14.14
C VAL A 91 2.65 2.35 -15.62
N GLN A 92 1.51 2.93 -16.01
CA GLN A 92 1.29 3.56 -17.31
C GLN A 92 0.94 5.02 -17.05
N VAL A 93 1.70 5.95 -17.64
CA VAL A 93 1.48 7.39 -17.53
C VAL A 93 1.09 7.93 -18.90
N PRO A 94 -0.21 8.10 -19.19
CA PRO A 94 -0.67 8.68 -20.45
C PRO A 94 -0.16 10.11 -20.63
N GLY A 95 0.19 10.48 -21.86
CA GLY A 95 0.61 11.86 -22.18
C GLY A 95 2.00 12.25 -21.64
N ALA A 96 2.74 11.33 -21.00
CA ALA A 96 4.11 11.57 -20.56
C ALA A 96 5.08 11.84 -21.74
N ARG A 97 4.71 11.44 -22.96
CA ARG A 97 5.43 11.71 -24.20
C ARG A 97 4.50 12.35 -25.23
N ARG A 98 5.08 13.11 -26.16
CA ARG A 98 4.35 13.60 -27.34
C ARG A 98 3.79 12.38 -28.09
N GLY A 99 2.46 12.19 -28.00
CA GLY A 99 1.74 11.12 -28.69
C GLY A 99 1.76 9.74 -28.02
N GLY A 100 2.12 9.61 -26.73
CA GLY A 100 2.11 8.28 -26.09
C GLY A 100 2.26 8.27 -24.57
N ALA A 101 2.09 7.08 -24.00
CA ALA A 101 2.30 6.81 -22.59
C ALA A 101 3.75 6.38 -22.31
N ILE A 102 4.19 6.59 -21.07
CA ILE A 102 5.34 5.86 -20.50
C ILE A 102 4.82 4.66 -19.75
N GLU A 103 5.40 3.49 -20.03
CA GLU A 103 5.09 2.24 -19.36
C GLU A 103 6.37 1.60 -18.84
N TRP A 104 6.34 1.17 -17.59
CA TRP A 104 7.41 0.37 -16.98
C TRP A 104 6.92 -0.36 -15.72
N SER A 105 7.67 -1.37 -15.31
CA SER A 105 7.45 -2.10 -14.06
C SER A 105 8.77 -2.39 -13.36
N GLY A 106 8.73 -2.50 -12.03
CA GLY A 106 9.89 -2.74 -11.19
C GLY A 106 10.31 -4.21 -11.06
N THR A 107 9.61 -5.15 -11.70
CA THR A 107 9.80 -6.60 -11.46
C THR A 107 11.12 -7.14 -12.04
N SER A 108 11.63 -6.54 -13.12
CA SER A 108 12.89 -6.95 -13.75
C SER A 108 13.45 -5.85 -14.66
N LEU A 109 14.72 -5.92 -15.03
CA LEU A 109 15.30 -4.97 -16.00
C LEU A 109 14.56 -4.97 -17.35
N ALA A 110 14.08 -6.14 -17.79
CA ALA A 110 13.30 -6.25 -19.02
C ALA A 110 11.97 -5.49 -18.93
N THR A 111 11.36 -5.44 -17.75
CA THR A 111 10.09 -4.73 -17.52
C THR A 111 10.28 -3.26 -17.16
N VAL A 112 11.42 -2.88 -16.59
CA VAL A 112 11.84 -1.47 -16.45
C VAL A 112 12.02 -0.84 -17.84
N PHE A 113 12.62 -1.58 -18.78
CA PHE A 113 12.81 -1.16 -20.16
C PHE A 113 11.82 -1.84 -21.13
N ALA A 114 10.59 -2.08 -20.67
CA ALA A 114 9.52 -2.64 -21.50
C ALA A 114 9.32 -1.85 -22.81
N GLN A 115 9.58 -0.54 -22.75
CA GLN A 115 9.74 0.32 -23.90
C GLN A 115 11.25 0.56 -24.17
N PRO A 116 11.85 -0.01 -25.23
CA PRO A 116 13.29 0.11 -25.48
C PRO A 116 13.80 1.55 -25.60
N GLY A 117 12.95 2.47 -26.08
CA GLY A 117 13.27 3.90 -26.14
C GLY A 117 13.58 4.54 -24.79
N ASN A 118 13.21 3.89 -23.67
CA ASN A 118 13.53 4.33 -22.32
C ASN A 118 15.04 4.28 -22.04
N LEU A 119 15.79 3.38 -22.70
CA LEU A 119 17.24 3.27 -22.56
C LEU A 119 17.97 4.53 -23.04
N ALA A 120 17.43 5.22 -24.04
CA ALA A 120 18.01 6.43 -24.60
C ALA A 120 17.35 7.71 -24.07
N SER A 121 16.44 7.61 -23.09
CA SER A 121 15.69 8.76 -22.56
C SER A 121 16.37 9.33 -21.32
N PRO A 122 16.97 10.53 -21.39
CA PRO A 122 17.64 11.13 -20.23
C PRO A 122 16.67 11.37 -19.07
N ARG A 123 15.40 11.71 -19.37
CA ARG A 123 14.37 11.90 -18.35
C ARG A 123 14.03 10.59 -17.63
N PHE A 124 13.98 9.48 -18.35
CA PHE A 124 13.68 8.17 -17.76
C PHE A 124 14.87 7.65 -16.94
N LEU A 125 16.09 7.77 -17.45
CA LEU A 125 17.28 7.41 -16.69
C LEU A 125 17.46 8.30 -15.45
N GLY A 126 17.17 9.60 -15.57
CA GLY A 126 17.14 10.54 -14.45
C GLY A 126 16.11 10.15 -13.38
N MET A 127 14.91 9.72 -13.79
CA MET A 127 13.89 9.18 -12.88
C MET A 127 14.41 7.97 -12.09
N LEU A 128 15.09 7.01 -12.75
CA LEU A 128 15.67 5.84 -12.08
C LEU A 128 16.80 6.23 -11.11
N ALA A 129 17.65 7.17 -11.50
CA ALA A 129 18.71 7.68 -10.62
C ALA A 129 18.12 8.37 -9.38
N ASP A 130 17.07 9.17 -9.56
CA ASP A 130 16.34 9.81 -8.47
C ASP A 130 15.62 8.79 -7.58
N LEU A 131 15.10 7.70 -8.14
CA LEU A 131 14.51 6.60 -7.36
C LEU A 131 15.52 5.96 -6.41
N LEU A 132 16.72 5.64 -6.91
CA LEU A 132 17.78 5.08 -6.06
C LEU A 132 18.23 6.08 -4.99
N ARG A 133 18.37 7.36 -5.39
CA ARG A 133 18.74 8.46 -4.49
C ARG A 133 17.69 8.68 -3.40
N PHE A 134 16.41 8.64 -3.75
CA PHE A 134 15.29 8.78 -2.83
C PHE A 134 15.31 7.65 -1.79
N ASN A 135 15.41 6.39 -2.22
CA ASN A 135 15.48 5.26 -1.31
C ASN A 135 16.68 5.36 -0.34
N ALA A 136 17.86 5.74 -0.84
CA ALA A 136 19.04 5.93 -0.01
C ALA A 136 18.92 7.10 0.97
N LEU A 137 18.27 8.20 0.58
CA LEU A 137 18.01 9.34 1.45
C LEU A 137 16.97 9.00 2.52
N ALA A 138 15.82 8.47 2.13
CA ALA A 138 14.73 8.12 3.04
C ALA A 138 15.19 7.08 4.06
N THR A 139 15.95 6.07 3.64
CA THR A 139 16.51 5.07 4.56
C THR A 139 17.45 5.68 5.59
N ARG A 140 18.30 6.64 5.18
CA ARG A 140 19.20 7.34 6.12
C ARG A 140 18.41 8.19 7.12
N LEU A 141 17.46 8.99 6.64
CA LEU A 141 16.63 9.83 7.52
C LEU A 141 15.84 9.00 8.54
N ALA A 142 15.31 7.85 8.12
CA ALA A 142 14.60 6.92 9.01
C ALA A 142 15.52 6.29 10.07
N ASN A 143 16.77 5.99 9.73
CA ASN A 143 17.74 5.43 10.69
C ASN A 143 18.31 6.47 11.65
N ASP A 144 18.46 7.72 11.21
CA ASP A 144 19.03 8.81 11.99
C ASP A 144 18.00 9.46 12.95
N HIS A 145 16.76 8.97 12.97
CA HIS A 145 15.64 9.53 13.75
C HIS A 145 15.42 11.04 13.54
N HIS A 146 15.71 11.54 12.35
CA HIS A 146 15.49 12.93 11.98
C HIS A 146 14.03 13.18 11.59
N ASP A 147 13.09 12.81 12.47
CA ASP A 147 11.64 12.90 12.21
C ASP A 147 11.22 14.35 11.89
N VAL A 148 11.88 15.33 12.49
CA VAL A 148 11.63 16.77 12.21
C VAL A 148 11.93 17.15 10.76
N ALA A 149 12.90 16.51 10.11
CA ALA A 149 13.21 16.77 8.69
C ALA A 149 12.16 16.18 7.75
N LEU A 150 11.36 15.22 8.24
CA LEU A 150 10.26 14.59 7.51
C LEU A 150 8.94 15.31 7.72
N MET A 151 8.79 16.11 8.78
CA MET A 151 7.58 16.88 9.11
C MET A 151 7.40 18.11 8.20
N GLN A 152 7.25 17.86 6.90
CA GLN A 152 7.02 18.88 5.88
C GLN A 152 6.21 18.29 4.73
N PRO A 153 5.45 19.11 3.98
CA PRO A 153 4.74 18.62 2.81
C PRO A 153 5.67 17.85 1.86
N LEU A 154 5.20 16.71 1.35
CA LEU A 154 5.96 15.89 0.40
C LEU A 154 6.48 16.72 -0.79
N GLY A 155 5.68 17.67 -1.29
CA GLY A 155 6.10 18.58 -2.36
C GLY A 155 7.34 19.40 -2.00
N ASP A 156 7.40 19.91 -0.77
CA ASP A 156 8.51 20.73 -0.28
C ASP A 156 9.77 19.88 -0.09
N PHE A 157 9.62 18.67 0.44
CA PHE A 157 10.71 17.70 0.53
C PHE A 157 11.32 17.41 -0.84
N LEU A 158 10.48 17.18 -1.85
CA LEU A 158 10.94 16.89 -3.21
C LEU A 158 11.70 18.07 -3.82
N ASN A 159 11.21 19.29 -3.61
CA ASN A 159 11.83 20.52 -4.07
C ASN A 159 13.16 20.78 -3.36
N GLN A 160 13.20 20.65 -2.03
CA GLN A 160 14.39 20.84 -1.21
C GLN A 160 15.54 19.92 -1.66
N HIS A 161 15.22 18.66 -1.94
CA HIS A 161 16.17 17.66 -2.39
C HIS A 161 16.34 17.59 -3.91
N ARG A 162 15.74 18.52 -4.67
CA ARG A 162 15.86 18.66 -6.13
C ARG A 162 15.56 17.37 -6.89
N PHE A 163 14.50 16.66 -6.50
CA PHE A 163 14.01 15.51 -7.28
C PHE A 163 13.34 15.97 -8.58
N GLY A 164 13.59 15.27 -9.68
CA GLY A 164 13.07 15.62 -10.99
C GLY A 164 11.57 15.35 -11.14
N GLU A 165 10.92 16.10 -12.02
CA GLU A 165 9.49 15.93 -12.34
C GLU A 165 9.16 14.51 -12.82
N ALA A 166 10.05 13.89 -13.59
CA ALA A 166 9.87 12.51 -14.05
C ALA A 166 9.80 11.53 -12.87
N PHE A 167 10.63 11.70 -11.84
CA PHE A 167 10.56 10.90 -10.62
C PHE A 167 9.25 11.13 -9.86
N ARG A 168 8.84 12.38 -9.70
CA ARG A 168 7.59 12.73 -9.03
C ARG A 168 6.38 12.14 -9.77
N ASP A 169 6.26 12.45 -11.07
CA ASP A 169 5.03 12.24 -11.84
C ASP A 169 4.95 10.83 -12.45
N TRP A 170 6.08 10.17 -12.73
CA TRP A 170 6.09 8.84 -13.38
C TRP A 170 6.32 7.68 -12.42
N TYR A 171 6.69 7.95 -11.16
CA TYR A 171 6.94 6.92 -10.16
C TYR A 171 6.25 7.23 -8.84
N LEU A 172 6.65 8.31 -8.17
CA LEU A 172 6.30 8.51 -6.76
C LEU A 172 4.80 8.75 -6.57
N LEU A 173 4.20 9.67 -7.31
CA LEU A 173 2.76 9.95 -7.23
C LEU A 173 1.91 8.75 -7.64
N PRO A 174 2.19 8.03 -8.76
CA PRO A 174 1.50 6.79 -9.07
C PRO A 174 1.60 5.72 -7.96
N MET A 175 2.81 5.52 -7.41
CA MET A 175 3.04 4.55 -6.34
C MET A 175 2.27 4.89 -5.06
N LEU A 176 2.30 6.16 -4.64
CA LEU A 176 1.51 6.63 -3.51
C LEU A 176 0.01 6.47 -3.78
N GLY A 177 -0.44 6.80 -4.99
CA GLY A 177 -1.80 6.60 -5.49
C GLY A 177 -2.33 5.20 -5.21
N CYS A 178 -1.53 4.18 -5.52
CA CYS A 178 -1.90 2.78 -5.29
C CYS A 178 -2.00 2.41 -3.81
N ILE A 179 -1.23 3.04 -2.93
CA ILE A 179 -1.16 2.68 -1.50
C ILE A 179 -2.23 3.42 -0.67
N TRP A 180 -2.44 4.71 -0.94
CA TRP A 180 -3.27 5.58 -0.10
C TRP A 180 -4.63 5.90 -0.72
N SER A 181 -4.86 5.52 -1.99
CA SER A 181 -6.13 5.76 -2.70
C SER A 181 -6.62 7.23 -2.65
N CYS A 182 -5.70 8.20 -2.54
CA CYS A 182 -6.02 9.63 -2.58
C CYS A 182 -5.66 10.25 -3.94
N PRO A 183 -6.30 11.37 -4.31
CA PRO A 183 -5.85 12.21 -5.43
C PRO A 183 -4.39 12.65 -5.28
N THR A 184 -3.66 12.72 -6.39
CA THR A 184 -2.20 13.00 -6.40
C THR A 184 -1.84 14.42 -5.97
N ASP A 185 -2.74 15.39 -6.15
CA ASP A 185 -2.62 16.77 -5.68
C ASP A 185 -2.71 16.85 -4.15
N GLN A 186 -3.58 16.05 -3.54
CA GLN A 186 -3.68 15.93 -2.09
C GLN A 186 -2.41 15.29 -1.51
N MET A 187 -1.80 14.31 -2.20
CA MET A 187 -0.56 13.63 -1.78
C MET A 187 0.62 14.57 -1.59
N LEU A 188 0.74 15.62 -2.39
CA LEU A 188 1.83 16.58 -2.27
C LEU A 188 1.74 17.44 -0.99
N GLN A 189 0.56 17.48 -0.36
CA GLN A 189 0.30 18.21 0.87
C GLN A 189 0.41 17.32 2.12
N PHE A 190 0.61 16.00 1.95
CA PHE A 190 0.81 15.12 3.10
C PHE A 190 2.10 15.49 3.84
N PRO A 191 2.05 15.57 5.18
CA PRO A 191 3.17 15.95 6.02
C PRO A 191 4.24 14.86 6.15
#